data_AF-A0A2A4SWJ3-F1
#
_entry.id   AF-A0A2A4SWJ3-F1
#
_cell.length_a   1.000
_cell.length_b   1.000
_cell.length_c   1.000
_cell.angle_alpha   90.00
_cell.angle_beta   90.00
_cell.angle_gamma   90.00
#
_symmetry.space_group_name_H-M   'P 1'
#
loop_
_entity.id
_entity.type
_entity.pdbx_description
1 polymer ?
#
loop_
_entity_poly.entity_id
_entity_poly.type
_entity_poly.pdbx_seq_one_letter_code
_entity_poly.pdbx_strand_id
1 'polypeptide(L)'
;MKKNSMNHKLIIFIGSLASMAAGYIHIFIVGLGHGSILLHLITFMIGGLLQIILGIMIWNEKYIREIFWSSAILHGGFMCMLVFATVFPVPFLGKTESLGDIGLITLLLEVLALACFLFLFIKHTRKTVVKHIILTFCLGVFVGSSAFIFGYMAEGFFPQMKNTDEIHGDHHDH
;
A
#
# COMPACT_ATOMS: atom_id res chain seq x y z
N MET A 1 -33.40 14.19 10.59
CA MET A 1 -32.01 14.43 11.06
C MET A 1 -31.25 15.19 9.98
N LYS A 2 -30.94 16.48 10.19
CA LYS A 2 -30.05 17.24 9.30
C LYS A 2 -28.67 16.58 9.33
N LYS A 3 -28.26 16.01 8.20
CA LYS A 3 -26.96 15.37 7.99
C LYS A 3 -25.89 16.41 8.31
N ASN A 4 -24.99 16.15 9.26
CA ASN A 4 -23.88 17.05 9.55
C ASN A 4 -22.91 16.99 8.35
N SER A 5 -23.17 17.82 7.33
CA SER A 5 -22.54 17.76 6.01
C SER A 5 -21.05 18.07 6.07
N MET A 6 -20.64 18.86 7.06
CA MET A 6 -19.26 19.27 7.30
C MET A 6 -18.36 18.07 7.64
N ASN A 7 -18.79 17.18 8.54
CA ASN A 7 -18.01 15.99 8.92
C ASN A 7 -17.84 15.02 7.74
N HIS A 8 -18.80 14.98 6.81
CA HIS A 8 -18.71 14.10 5.64
C HIS A 8 -17.64 14.56 4.65
N LYS A 9 -17.67 15.86 4.31
CA LYS A 9 -16.70 16.47 3.40
C LYS A 9 -15.28 16.41 3.96
N LEU A 10 -15.13 16.61 5.27
CA LEU A 10 -13.85 16.49 5.94
C LEU A 10 -13.26 15.08 5.82
N ILE A 11 -14.07 14.03 6.01
CA ILE A 11 -13.60 12.64 5.89
C ILE A 11 -13.19 12.31 4.45
N ILE A 12 -13.95 12.80 3.46
CA ILE A 12 -13.58 12.64 2.04
C ILE A 12 -12.25 13.33 1.75
N PHE A 13 -12.09 14.57 2.23
CA PHE A 13 -10.86 15.33 2.07
C PHE A 13 -9.65 14.60 2.69
N ILE A 14 -9.79 14.16 3.95
CA ILE A 14 -8.72 13.45 4.66
C ILE A 14 -8.39 12.13 3.96
N GLY A 15 -9.39 11.31 3.63
CA GLY A 15 -9.17 10.02 2.96
C GLY A 15 -8.54 10.18 1.58
N SER A 16 -9.00 11.17 0.81
CA SER A 16 -8.41 11.54 -0.50
C SER A 16 -6.95 11.94 -0.36
N LEU A 17 -6.67 12.90 0.53
CA LEU A 17 -5.32 13.42 0.73
C LEU A 17 -4.38 12.33 1.26
N ALA A 18 -4.83 11.51 2.20
CA ALA A 18 -4.04 10.39 2.72
C ALA A 18 -3.72 9.37 1.63
N SER A 19 -4.70 9.01 0.79
CA SER A 19 -4.50 8.09 -0.35
C SER A 19 -3.51 8.65 -1.37
N MET A 20 -3.65 9.92 -1.73
CA MET A 20 -2.74 10.57 -2.69
C MET A 20 -1.33 10.72 -2.12
N ALA A 21 -1.19 11.07 -0.84
CA ALA A 21 0.10 11.19 -0.17
C ALA A 21 0.81 9.84 -0.06
N ALA A 22 0.09 8.78 0.31
CA ALA A 22 0.63 7.42 0.29
C ALA A 22 1.11 7.01 -1.10
N GLY A 23 0.30 7.30 -2.13
CA GLY A 23 0.67 7.03 -3.52
C GLY A 23 1.91 7.79 -3.98
N TYR A 24 2.05 9.05 -3.55
CA TYR A 24 3.25 9.84 -3.82
C TYR A 24 4.49 9.23 -3.15
N ILE A 25 4.39 8.80 -1.89
CA ILE A 25 5.51 8.16 -1.18
C ILE A 25 5.89 6.84 -1.85
N HIS A 26 4.92 6.02 -2.24
CA HIS A 26 5.18 4.77 -2.96
C HIS A 26 5.90 4.99 -4.29
N ILE A 27 5.50 6.00 -5.07
CA ILE A 27 6.17 6.33 -6.33
C ILE A 27 7.60 6.83 -6.07
N PHE A 28 7.73 7.92 -5.32
CA PHE A 28 8.96 8.72 -5.31
C PHE A 28 9.98 8.29 -4.26
N ILE A 29 9.54 7.68 -3.17
CA ILE A 29 10.44 7.26 -2.09
C ILE A 29 10.68 5.76 -2.18
N VAL A 30 9.61 4.96 -2.14
CA VAL A 30 9.74 3.49 -2.10
C VAL A 30 10.14 2.94 -3.47
N GLY A 31 9.45 3.35 -4.54
CA GLY A 31 9.70 2.89 -5.90
C GLY A 31 11.09 3.28 -6.40
N LEU A 32 11.43 4.57 -6.34
CA LEU A 32 12.77 5.03 -6.74
C LEU A 32 13.88 4.52 -5.80
N GLY A 33 13.59 4.35 -4.50
CA GLY A 33 14.54 3.74 -3.56
C GLY A 33 14.87 2.29 -3.89
N HIS A 34 13.97 1.58 -4.56
CA HIS A 34 14.17 0.22 -5.06
C HIS A 34 14.47 0.16 -6.56
N GLY A 35 14.98 1.24 -7.16
CA GLY A 35 15.19 1.35 -8.59
C GLY A 35 16.09 0.27 -9.21
N SER A 36 16.96 -0.38 -8.44
CA SER A 36 17.80 -1.50 -8.92
C SER A 36 16.99 -2.79 -9.13
N ILE A 37 15.85 -2.95 -8.45
CA ILE A 37 14.98 -4.12 -8.57
C ILE A 37 13.75 -3.71 -9.39
N LEU A 38 13.83 -3.91 -10.71
CA LEU A 38 12.82 -3.46 -11.68
C LEU A 38 11.39 -3.86 -11.29
N LEU A 39 11.19 -5.07 -10.76
CA LEU A 39 9.87 -5.56 -10.35
C LEU A 39 9.31 -4.77 -9.16
N HIS A 40 10.15 -4.36 -8.20
CA HIS A 40 9.72 -3.52 -7.08
C HIS A 40 9.37 -2.11 -7.59
N LEU A 41 10.23 -1.52 -8.41
CA LEU A 41 9.99 -0.22 -9.03
C LEU A 41 8.63 -0.20 -9.75
N ILE A 42 8.36 -1.15 -10.64
CA ILE A 42 7.10 -1.21 -11.39
C ILE A 42 5.90 -1.38 -10.44
N THR A 43 6.00 -2.28 -9.46
CA THR A 43 4.93 -2.54 -8.49
C THR A 43 4.55 -1.28 -7.72
N PHE A 44 5.53 -0.58 -7.16
CA PHE A 44 5.28 0.64 -6.38
C PHE A 44 4.87 1.83 -7.24
N MET A 45 5.37 1.95 -8.47
CA MET A 45 4.93 2.95 -9.44
C MET A 45 3.46 2.78 -9.81
N ILE A 46 3.06 1.56 -10.21
CA ILE A 46 1.68 1.27 -10.62
C ILE A 46 0.75 1.41 -9.41
N GLY A 47 1.09 0.80 -8.29
CA GLY A 47 0.24 0.87 -7.11
C GLY A 47 0.13 2.28 -6.55
N GLY A 48 1.21 3.06 -6.50
CA GLY A 48 1.15 4.45 -6.07
C GLY A 48 0.33 5.33 -7.02
N LEU A 49 0.40 5.10 -8.34
CA LEU A 49 -0.45 5.79 -9.31
C LEU A 49 -1.94 5.43 -9.09
N LEU A 50 -2.24 4.16 -8.83
CA LEU A 50 -3.60 3.73 -8.51
C LEU A 50 -4.11 4.36 -7.21
N GLN A 51 -3.27 4.52 -6.18
CA GLN A 51 -3.64 5.22 -4.94
C GLN A 51 -3.96 6.70 -5.18
N ILE A 52 -3.22 7.37 -6.07
CA ILE A 52 -3.52 8.75 -6.48
C ILE A 52 -4.86 8.81 -7.22
N ILE A 53 -5.09 7.91 -8.19
CA ILE A 53 -6.34 7.84 -8.94
C ILE A 53 -7.53 7.59 -8.00
N LEU A 54 -7.43 6.64 -7.09
CA LEU A 54 -8.48 6.34 -6.11
C LEU A 54 -8.73 7.53 -5.17
N GLY A 55 -7.66 8.22 -4.74
CA GLY A 55 -7.75 9.46 -3.98
C GLY A 55 -8.46 10.59 -4.74
N ILE A 56 -8.29 10.70 -6.06
CA ILE A 56 -9.04 11.66 -6.88
C ILE A 56 -10.49 11.21 -7.04
N MET A 57 -10.73 9.91 -7.26
CA MET A 57 -12.08 9.37 -7.45
C MET A 57 -12.95 9.51 -6.21
N ILE A 58 -12.39 9.37 -5.00
CA ILE A 58 -13.17 9.52 -3.75
C ILE A 58 -13.69 10.95 -3.56
N TRP A 59 -12.99 11.95 -4.10
CA TRP A 59 -13.43 13.34 -4.05
C TRP A 59 -14.80 13.50 -4.70
N ASN A 60 -15.07 12.66 -5.71
CA ASN A 60 -16.37 12.51 -6.32
C ASN A 60 -17.18 11.43 -5.58
N GLU A 61 -17.94 11.84 -4.56
CA GLU A 61 -18.76 10.98 -3.68
C GLU A 61 -19.54 9.87 -4.41
N LYS A 62 -19.94 10.13 -5.66
CA LYS A 62 -20.66 9.21 -6.55
C LYS A 62 -19.99 7.84 -6.69
N TYR A 63 -18.66 7.75 -6.60
CA TYR A 63 -17.91 6.53 -6.91
C TYR A 63 -17.48 5.73 -5.67
N ILE A 64 -17.82 6.19 -4.45
CA ILE A 64 -17.34 5.58 -3.20
C ILE A 64 -17.65 4.08 -3.13
N ARG A 65 -18.81 3.64 -3.62
CA ARG A 65 -19.23 2.23 -3.53
C ARG A 65 -18.45 1.35 -4.50
N GLU A 66 -18.18 1.87 -5.69
CA GLU A 66 -17.50 1.21 -6.79
C GLU A 66 -16.00 1.07 -6.50
N ILE A 67 -15.40 2.08 -5.88
CA ILE A 67 -13.95 2.10 -5.62
C ILE A 67 -13.56 1.47 -4.28
N PHE A 68 -14.49 1.27 -3.35
CA PHE A 68 -14.17 0.82 -1.98
C PHE A 68 -13.33 -0.47 -1.95
N TRP A 69 -13.71 -1.48 -2.73
CA TRP A 69 -12.98 -2.75 -2.73
C TRP A 69 -11.59 -2.61 -3.35
N SER A 70 -11.44 -1.78 -4.39
CA SER A 70 -10.14 -1.46 -4.98
C SER A 70 -9.24 -0.74 -3.98
N SER A 71 -9.78 0.24 -3.25
CA SER A 71 -9.05 0.94 -2.18
C SER A 71 -8.68 -0.02 -1.04
N ALA A 72 -9.59 -0.89 -0.63
CA ALA A 72 -9.34 -1.88 0.43
C ALA A 72 -8.23 -2.85 0.06
N ILE A 73 -8.26 -3.36 -1.17
CA ILE A 73 -7.23 -4.25 -1.72
C ILE A 73 -5.89 -3.54 -1.80
N LEU A 74 -5.86 -2.32 -2.35
CA LEU A 74 -4.61 -1.62 -2.60
C LEU A 74 -3.94 -1.16 -1.30
N HIS A 75 -4.69 -0.45 -0.44
CA HIS A 75 -4.15 0.04 0.83
C HIS A 75 -3.85 -1.12 1.80
N GLY A 76 -4.79 -2.06 1.94
CA GLY A 76 -4.59 -3.24 2.78
C GLY A 76 -3.43 -4.11 2.29
N GLY A 77 -3.28 -4.25 0.97
CA GLY A 77 -2.18 -4.98 0.35
C GLY A 77 -0.82 -4.35 0.66
N PHE A 78 -0.67 -3.04 0.44
CA PHE A 78 0.59 -2.35 0.75
C PHE A 78 0.92 -2.31 2.24
N MET A 79 -0.08 -2.15 3.12
CA MET A 79 0.13 -2.30 4.56
C MET A 79 0.69 -3.68 4.91
N CYS A 80 0.09 -4.74 4.36
CA CYS A 80 0.54 -6.11 4.64
C CYS A 80 1.92 -6.37 4.04
N MET A 81 2.21 -5.86 2.84
CA MET A 81 3.53 -5.94 2.25
C MET A 81 4.58 -5.26 3.12
N LEU A 82 4.30 -4.06 3.65
CA LEU A 82 5.21 -3.37 4.56
C LEU A 82 5.44 -4.18 5.84
N VAL A 83 4.39 -4.71 6.45
CA VAL A 83 4.53 -5.59 7.64
C VAL A 83 5.38 -6.80 7.30
N PHE A 84 5.14 -7.46 6.17
CA PHE A 84 5.94 -8.62 5.76
C PHE A 84 7.39 -8.26 5.46
N ALA A 85 7.67 -7.11 4.84
CA ALA A 85 9.03 -6.65 4.62
C ALA A 85 9.80 -6.43 5.93
N THR A 86 9.10 -6.10 7.03
CA THR A 86 9.73 -5.95 8.36
C THR A 86 9.94 -7.27 9.10
N VAL A 87 9.20 -8.32 8.74
CA VAL A 87 9.22 -9.62 9.46
C VAL A 87 9.99 -10.68 8.69
N PHE A 88 9.95 -10.64 7.36
CA PHE A 88 10.53 -11.63 6.45
C PHE A 88 11.53 -10.97 5.49
N PRO A 89 12.58 -11.68 5.07
CA PRO A 89 13.51 -11.16 4.07
C PRO A 89 12.79 -10.78 2.78
N VAL A 90 12.95 -9.56 2.30
CA VAL A 90 12.28 -9.11 1.08
C VAL A 90 12.84 -9.91 -0.12
N PRO A 91 11.97 -10.43 -1.00
CA PRO A 91 12.43 -11.10 -2.23
C PRO A 91 13.40 -10.21 -3.01
N PHE A 92 14.42 -10.81 -3.64
CA PHE A 92 15.52 -10.13 -4.35
C PHE A 92 16.48 -9.28 -3.49
N LEU A 93 16.08 -8.83 -2.30
CA LEU A 93 16.93 -8.08 -1.38
C LEU A 93 17.64 -8.99 -0.37
N GLY A 94 17.00 -10.11 0.02
CA GLY A 94 17.60 -11.12 0.92
C GLY A 94 17.70 -10.71 2.39
N LYS A 95 17.23 -9.51 2.76
CA LYS A 95 17.19 -8.98 4.13
C LYS A 95 15.84 -8.37 4.45
N THR A 96 15.52 -8.27 5.73
CA THR A 96 14.34 -7.55 6.24
C THR A 96 14.56 -6.05 6.15
N GLU A 97 13.49 -5.30 5.97
CA GLU A 97 13.49 -3.84 6.04
C GLU A 97 13.19 -3.35 7.45
N SER A 98 13.88 -2.28 7.89
CA SER A 98 13.52 -1.60 9.13
C SER A 98 12.31 -0.69 8.90
N LEU A 99 11.38 -0.67 9.85
CA LEU A 99 10.29 0.33 9.86
C LEU A 99 10.84 1.70 10.30
N GLY A 100 11.51 2.40 9.38
CA GLY A 100 11.95 3.77 9.59
C GLY A 100 10.79 4.78 9.56
N ASP A 101 11.10 6.06 9.76
CA ASP A 101 10.11 7.15 9.83
C ASP A 101 9.19 7.19 8.60
N ILE A 102 9.76 7.04 7.40
CA ILE A 102 8.98 7.00 6.16
C ILE A 102 8.04 5.80 6.14
N GLY A 103 8.49 4.61 6.56
CA GLY A 103 7.65 3.42 6.64
C GLY A 103 6.47 3.61 7.60
N LEU A 104 6.73 4.21 8.77
CA LEU A 104 5.68 4.53 9.73
C LEU A 104 4.69 5.57 9.19
N ILE A 105 5.17 6.64 8.55
CA ILE A 105 4.30 7.66 7.93
C ILE A 105 3.43 7.02 6.85
N THR A 106 4.01 6.19 5.97
CA THR A 106 3.25 5.46 4.95
C THR A 106 2.18 4.60 5.60
N LEU A 107 2.53 3.77 6.58
CA LEU A 107 1.57 2.91 7.29
C LEU A 107 0.41 3.72 7.89
N LEU A 108 0.70 4.87 8.50
CA LEU A 108 -0.34 5.74 9.07
C LEU A 108 -1.25 6.34 8.00
N LEU A 109 -0.70 6.74 6.85
CA LEU A 109 -1.49 7.24 5.72
C LEU A 109 -2.38 6.14 5.12
N GLU A 110 -1.85 4.92 4.98
CA GLU A 110 -2.61 3.75 4.53
C GLU A 110 -3.81 3.45 5.45
N VAL A 111 -3.54 3.38 6.76
CA VAL A 111 -4.57 3.15 7.79
C VAL A 111 -5.63 4.26 7.75
N LEU A 112 -5.19 5.52 7.67
CA LEU A 112 -6.07 6.68 7.66
C LEU A 112 -6.97 6.70 6.41
N ALA A 113 -6.39 6.45 5.23
CA ALA A 113 -7.12 6.36 3.98
C ALA A 113 -8.17 5.24 4.05
N LEU A 114 -7.75 4.03 4.47
CA LEU A 114 -8.61 2.86 4.57
C LEU A 114 -9.75 3.05 5.58
N ALA A 115 -9.47 3.64 6.73
CA ALA A 115 -10.48 3.97 7.74
C ALA A 115 -11.52 4.96 7.19
N CYS A 116 -11.09 6.00 6.47
CA CYS A 116 -11.99 6.94 5.81
C CYS A 116 -12.85 6.25 4.74
N PHE A 117 -12.25 5.44 3.87
CA PHE A 117 -12.97 4.68 2.83
C PHE A 117 -14.02 3.76 3.44
N LEU A 118 -13.65 3.00 4.47
CA LEU A 118 -14.55 2.08 5.16
C LEU A 118 -15.71 2.82 5.83
N PHE A 119 -15.43 3.92 6.53
CA PHE A 119 -16.47 4.73 7.15
C PHE A 119 -17.47 5.26 6.11
N LEU A 120 -16.97 5.81 5.00
CA LEU A 120 -17.80 6.32 3.91
C LEU A 120 -18.65 5.22 3.26
N PHE A 121 -18.05 4.05 3.03
CA PHE A 121 -18.74 2.90 2.45
C PHE A 121 -19.86 2.35 3.35
N ILE A 122 -19.61 2.19 4.64
CA ILE A 122 -20.61 1.75 5.63
C ILE A 122 -21.77 2.74 5.66
N LYS A 123 -21.47 4.04 5.70
CA LYS A 123 -22.48 5.10 5.72
C LYS A 123 -23.36 5.07 4.47
N HIS A 124 -22.81 4.73 3.32
CA HIS A 124 -23.58 4.60 2.08
C HIS A 124 -24.40 3.31 1.99
N THR A 125 -23.86 2.19 2.45
CA THR A 125 -24.51 0.87 2.26
C THR A 125 -25.42 0.45 3.41
N ARG A 126 -25.32 1.09 4.59
CA ARG A 126 -26.02 0.72 5.83
C ARG A 126 -25.83 -0.75 6.24
N LYS A 127 -24.74 -1.38 5.79
CA LYS A 127 -24.44 -2.79 6.07
C LYS A 127 -23.70 -2.96 7.40
N THR A 128 -23.66 -4.20 7.88
CA THR A 128 -22.95 -4.59 9.11
C THR A 128 -21.46 -4.28 9.01
N VAL A 129 -20.97 -3.46 9.94
CA VAL A 129 -19.59 -2.93 10.00
C VAL A 129 -18.55 -4.05 10.13
N VAL A 130 -18.80 -5.00 11.03
CA VAL A 130 -17.86 -6.07 11.39
C VAL A 130 -17.48 -6.93 10.18
N LYS A 131 -18.46 -7.33 9.35
CA LYS A 131 -18.20 -8.15 8.17
C LYS A 131 -17.27 -7.45 7.16
N HIS A 132 -17.42 -6.14 6.98
CA HIS A 132 -16.61 -5.38 6.04
C HIS A 132 -15.20 -5.14 6.57
N ILE A 133 -15.04 -4.89 7.88
CA ILE A 133 -13.72 -4.83 8.52
C ILE A 133 -12.97 -6.15 8.31
N ILE A 134 -13.61 -7.27 8.63
CA ILE A 134 -12.99 -8.60 8.47
C ILE A 134 -12.63 -8.85 7.01
N LEU A 135 -13.54 -8.57 6.06
CA LEU A 135 -13.29 -8.82 4.65
C LEU A 135 -12.18 -7.91 4.09
N THR A 136 -12.14 -6.63 4.47
CA THR A 136 -11.06 -5.70 4.12
C THR A 136 -9.72 -6.21 4.65
N PHE A 137 -9.66 -6.65 5.91
CA PHE A 137 -8.46 -7.21 6.50
C PHE A 137 -8.02 -8.49 5.76
N CYS A 138 -8.92 -9.44 5.55
CA CYS A 138 -8.64 -10.68 4.83
C CYS A 138 -8.16 -10.43 3.40
N LEU A 139 -8.77 -9.48 2.68
CA LEU A 139 -8.35 -9.10 1.32
C LEU A 139 -6.96 -8.46 1.31
N GLY A 140 -6.69 -7.54 2.24
CA GLY A 140 -5.37 -6.94 2.38
C GLY A 140 -4.29 -7.97 2.65
N VAL A 141 -4.52 -8.87 3.62
CA VAL A 141 -3.60 -9.97 3.93
C VAL A 141 -3.42 -10.90 2.74
N PHE A 142 -4.50 -11.29 2.08
CA PHE A 142 -4.44 -12.16 0.91
C PHE A 142 -3.60 -11.55 -0.22
N VAL A 143 -3.83 -10.28 -0.55
CA VAL A 143 -3.12 -9.59 -1.62
C VAL A 143 -1.66 -9.34 -1.25
N GLY A 144 -1.39 -8.85 -0.04
CA GLY A 144 -0.03 -8.64 0.43
C GLY A 144 0.79 -9.94 0.49
N SER A 145 0.17 -11.03 0.96
CA SER A 145 0.82 -12.35 1.01
C SER A 145 1.09 -12.88 -0.39
N SER A 146 0.11 -12.73 -1.30
CA SER A 146 0.25 -13.16 -2.69
C SER A 146 1.37 -12.42 -3.40
N ALA A 147 1.49 -11.09 -3.19
CA ALA A 147 2.58 -10.30 -3.75
C ALA A 147 3.95 -10.77 -3.22
N PHE A 148 4.05 -11.06 -1.91
CA PHE A 148 5.29 -11.53 -1.29
C PHE A 148 5.70 -12.93 -1.80
N ILE A 149 4.75 -13.87 -1.86
CA ILE A 149 4.96 -15.23 -2.41
C ILE A 149 5.36 -15.16 -3.88
N PHE A 150 4.67 -14.33 -4.67
CA PHE A 150 5.00 -14.14 -6.08
C PHE A 150 6.41 -13.57 -6.25
N GLY A 151 6.82 -12.65 -5.38
CA GLY A 151 8.19 -12.15 -5.33
C GLY A 151 9.23 -13.26 -5.17
N TYR A 152 9.04 -14.16 -4.19
CA TYR A 152 9.96 -15.30 -4.01
C TYR A 152 9.95 -16.29 -5.17
N MET A 153 8.77 -16.58 -5.73
CA MET A 153 8.69 -17.41 -6.92
C MET A 153 9.45 -16.77 -8.08
N ALA A 154 9.27 -15.46 -8.28
CA ALA A 154 9.96 -14.71 -9.32
C ALA A 154 11.49 -14.68 -9.09
N GLU A 155 11.97 -14.60 -7.85
CA GLU A 155 13.40 -14.70 -7.53
C GLU A 155 13.99 -16.02 -8.03
N GLY A 156 13.25 -17.13 -7.91
CA GLY A 156 13.67 -18.43 -8.44
C GLY A 156 13.82 -18.49 -9.96
N PHE A 157 13.02 -17.71 -10.70
CA PHE A 157 13.11 -17.62 -12.17
C PHE A 157 14.11 -16.58 -12.66
N PHE A 158 14.41 -15.58 -11.84
CA PHE A 158 15.27 -14.45 -12.20
C PHE A 158 16.35 -14.17 -11.13
N PRO A 159 17.22 -15.14 -10.82
CA PRO A 159 18.22 -14.99 -9.77
C PRO A 159 19.21 -13.85 -10.04
N GLN A 160 19.44 -13.49 -11.30
CA GLN A 160 20.29 -12.36 -11.71
C GLN A 160 19.74 -10.98 -11.30
N MET A 161 18.46 -10.88 -10.92
CA MET A 161 17.87 -9.62 -10.42
C MET A 161 18.08 -9.43 -8.91
N LYS A 162 18.69 -10.40 -8.23
CA LYS A 162 19.07 -10.25 -6.83
C LYS A 162 20.13 -9.16 -6.71
N ASN A 163 19.97 -8.24 -5.77
CA ASN A 163 20.95 -7.16 -5.56
C ASN A 163 22.32 -7.78 -5.28
N THR A 164 23.24 -7.70 -6.24
CA THR A 164 24.62 -8.22 -6.16
C THR A 164 25.59 -7.20 -5.56
N ASP A 165 25.12 -6.04 -5.11
CA ASP A 165 25.95 -4.96 -4.57
C ASP A 165 26.76 -5.39 -3.32
N GLU A 166 26.46 -6.53 -2.71
CA GLU A 166 27.25 -7.10 -1.61
C GLU A 166 28.46 -7.96 -2.07
N ILE A 167 28.58 -8.33 -3.36
CA ILE A 167 29.65 -9.24 -3.83
C ILE A 167 30.94 -8.50 -4.25
N HIS A 168 30.92 -7.17 -4.41
CA HIS A 168 32.09 -6.40 -4.87
C HIS A 168 32.67 -5.41 -3.84
N GLY A 169 32.20 -5.42 -2.59
CA GLY A 169 32.66 -4.51 -1.54
C GLY A 169 33.90 -4.94 -0.75
N ASP A 170 34.40 -6.17 -0.93
CA ASP A 170 35.37 -6.81 -0.02
C ASP A 170 36.83 -6.85 -0.54
N HIS A 171 37.21 -5.94 -1.45
CA HIS A 171 38.56 -5.91 -2.05
C HIS A 171 39.41 -4.67 -1.75
N HIS A 172 39.09 -3.91 -0.71
CA HIS A 172 39.97 -2.84 -0.24
C HIS A 172 40.25 -2.97 1.26
N ASP A 173 41.14 -3.90 1.61
CA ASP A 173 41.97 -3.84 2.82
C ASP A 173 43.17 -4.80 2.67
N HIS A 174 44.19 -4.34 1.94
CA HIS A 174 45.57 -4.85 1.98
C HIS A 174 46.55 -3.70 1.91
#